data_AF-A0A3N5TQW7-F1
#
_entry.id   AF-A0A3N5TQW7-F1
#
_cell.length_a   1.000
_cell.length_b   1.000
_cell.length_c   1.000
_cell.angle_alpha   90.00
_cell.angle_beta   90.00
_cell.angle_gamma   90.00
#
_symmetry.space_group_name_H-M   'P 1'
#
loop_
_entity.id
_entity.type
_entity.pdbx_description
1 polymer ?
#
loop_
_entity_poly.entity_id
_entity_poly.type
_entity_poly.pdbx_seq_one_letter_code
_entity_poly.pdbx_strand_id
1 'polypeptide(L)'
;MSRWKLTGIIATALIVIAIPLSVVKYHSRVAAPQARSAPAFVGSEKCRACHQPEYELWKGSNHYHAMEVATEASVRGDFNNATFEHAGVVSRFFRKDGKFVVHTQGPEGRMGDFEVTHTFGWNPLQQYLIPFPGGRMQCLPIAWDVNAKRWYHLYPSQAIDPKDWLYWTNAAQNWNGMCATCHSTNLKKNFNVQTDTYQTTWSDINVGCEACHGPGSRHVKWAELPDMARPPVQNFELPVRTSKLRSREAVELCAPCHSRRAILGDYTHIESDLLDTMLPSLLTRDLYFPDGQILEEVYAYASFTQSKMYARDVRCSDCHNVHSIKRVKEGNGLCLQCHRASDY
;
A
#
# COMPACT_ATOMS: atom_id res chain seq x y z
N MET A 1 66.96 41.25 -23.18
CA MET A 1 66.75 40.28 -22.08
C MET A 1 67.66 39.08 -22.28
N SER A 2 68.39 38.63 -21.26
CA SER A 2 69.22 37.42 -21.36
C SER A 2 68.33 36.21 -21.67
N ARG A 3 68.84 35.27 -22.47
CA ARG A 3 68.07 34.11 -22.96
C ARG A 3 67.38 33.33 -21.82
N TRP A 4 67.99 33.26 -20.64
CA TRP A 4 67.43 32.61 -19.45
C TRP A 4 66.18 33.30 -18.88
N LYS A 5 66.07 34.63 -18.95
CA LYS A 5 64.88 35.37 -18.49
C LYS A 5 63.68 35.10 -19.40
N LEU A 6 63.91 35.02 -20.71
CA LEU A 6 62.86 34.70 -21.68
C LEU A 6 62.38 33.25 -21.50
N THR A 7 63.30 32.30 -21.30
CA THR A 7 62.96 30.90 -21.00
C THR A 7 62.15 30.77 -19.70
N GLY A 8 62.52 31.52 -18.66
CA GLY A 8 61.78 31.55 -17.40
C GLY A 8 60.35 32.07 -17.56
N ILE A 9 60.16 33.16 -18.31
CA ILE A 9 58.82 33.73 -18.56
C ILE A 9 57.95 32.75 -19.35
N ILE A 10 58.50 32.10 -20.38
CA ILE A 10 57.77 31.11 -21.20
C ILE A 10 57.38 29.90 -20.34
N ALA A 11 58.28 29.38 -19.51
CA ALA A 11 58.00 28.25 -18.63
C ALA A 11 56.89 28.58 -17.61
N THR A 12 56.94 29.77 -16.99
CA THR A 12 55.90 30.23 -16.06
C THR A 12 54.56 30.39 -16.77
N ALA A 13 54.53 31.00 -17.97
CA ALA A 13 53.30 31.13 -18.74
C ALA A 13 52.70 29.77 -19.11
N LEU A 14 53.53 28.79 -19.49
CA LEU A 14 53.07 27.43 -19.80
C LEU A 14 52.49 26.72 -18.58
N ILE A 15 53.09 26.86 -17.39
CA ILE A 15 52.55 26.29 -16.15
C ILE A 15 51.23 26.95 -15.75
N VAL A 16 51.18 28.29 -15.82
CA VAL A 16 49.97 29.08 -15.49
C VAL A 16 48.82 28.77 -16.44
N ILE A 17 49.09 28.43 -17.71
CA ILE A 17 48.07 28.08 -18.70
C ILE A 17 47.70 26.58 -18.64
N ALA A 18 48.65 25.70 -18.33
CA ALA A 18 48.41 24.25 -18.28
C ALA A 18 47.43 23.84 -17.17
N ILE A 19 47.47 24.50 -16.02
CA ILE A 19 46.56 24.22 -14.89
C ILE A 19 45.10 24.53 -15.26
N PRO A 20 44.70 25.75 -15.69
CA PRO A 20 43.32 26.03 -16.09
C PRO A 20 42.90 25.22 -17.32
N LEU A 21 43.79 24.95 -18.29
CA LEU A 21 43.47 24.05 -19.40
C LEU A 21 43.18 22.62 -18.94
N SER A 22 43.91 22.11 -17.95
CA SER A 22 43.67 20.78 -17.39
C SER A 22 42.35 20.71 -16.62
N VAL A 23 42.00 21.78 -15.90
CA VAL A 23 40.72 21.93 -15.18
C VAL A 23 39.56 22.02 -16.17
N VAL A 24 39.67 22.84 -17.22
CA VAL A 24 38.66 22.93 -18.28
C VAL A 24 38.50 21.58 -18.99
N LYS A 25 39.60 20.91 -19.36
CA LYS A 25 39.55 19.59 -20.00
C LYS A 25 38.96 18.51 -19.08
N TYR A 26 39.19 18.59 -17.76
CA TYR A 26 38.58 17.73 -16.76
C TYR A 26 37.07 17.97 -16.68
N HIS A 27 36.64 19.22 -16.52
CA HIS A 27 35.22 19.57 -16.48
C HIS A 27 34.49 19.34 -17.81
N SER A 28 35.18 19.42 -18.95
CA SER A 28 34.61 19.10 -20.27
C SER A 28 34.43 17.60 -20.51
N ARG A 29 35.21 16.76 -19.81
CA ARG A 29 35.15 15.29 -19.90
C ARG A 29 34.22 14.66 -18.87
N VAL A 30 33.95 15.36 -17.77
CA VAL A 30 32.84 15.01 -16.88
C VAL A 30 31.57 15.43 -17.60
N ALA A 31 31.02 14.51 -18.41
CA ALA A 31 29.64 14.65 -18.87
C ALA A 31 28.79 14.99 -17.65
N ALA A 32 27.97 16.04 -17.74
CA ALA A 32 26.96 16.33 -16.73
C ALA A 32 26.25 14.99 -16.43
N PRO A 33 26.12 14.58 -15.14
CA PRO A 33 25.47 13.32 -14.83
C PRO A 33 24.11 13.35 -15.50
N GLN A 34 23.95 12.47 -16.50
CA GLN A 34 22.71 12.35 -17.24
C GLN A 34 21.64 12.10 -16.18
N ALA A 35 20.66 13.00 -16.05
CA ALA A 35 19.64 12.90 -15.04
C ALA A 35 19.03 11.50 -15.14
N ARG A 36 19.32 10.64 -14.15
CA ARG A 36 18.85 9.26 -14.16
C ARG A 36 17.32 9.32 -14.21
N SER A 37 16.73 8.59 -15.14
CA SER A 37 15.27 8.49 -15.26
C SER A 37 14.67 8.10 -13.91
N ALA A 38 13.58 8.76 -13.53
CA ALA A 38 12.83 8.41 -12.32
C ALA A 38 12.47 6.91 -12.35
N PRO A 39 12.53 6.21 -11.19
CA PRO A 39 12.12 4.83 -11.11
C PRO A 39 10.61 4.73 -11.39
N ALA A 40 10.19 3.64 -12.01
CA ALA A 40 8.82 3.36 -12.36
C ALA A 40 8.38 2.05 -11.70
N PHE A 41 7.08 1.95 -11.43
CA PHE A 41 6.46 0.71 -10.98
C PHE A 41 6.43 -0.29 -12.14
N VAL A 42 6.74 -1.55 -11.84
CA VAL A 42 6.81 -2.64 -12.82
C VAL A 42 5.78 -3.75 -12.57
N GLY A 43 5.06 -3.68 -11.46
CA GLY A 43 4.06 -4.65 -11.04
C GLY A 43 4.65 -5.87 -10.34
N SER A 44 3.91 -6.44 -9.41
CA SER A 44 4.37 -7.53 -8.54
C SER A 44 4.76 -8.81 -9.31
N GLU A 45 4.18 -9.04 -10.49
CA GLU A 45 4.53 -10.18 -11.36
C GLU A 45 6.00 -10.16 -11.80
N LYS A 46 6.62 -8.98 -11.94
CA LYS A 46 8.04 -8.89 -12.32
C LYS A 46 8.98 -9.38 -11.22
N CYS A 47 8.54 -9.35 -9.96
CA CYS A 47 9.32 -9.80 -8.82
C CYS A 47 9.40 -11.34 -8.73
N ARG A 48 8.37 -12.03 -9.23
CA ARG A 48 8.17 -13.48 -9.05
C ARG A 48 9.36 -14.35 -9.49
N ALA A 49 9.94 -14.06 -10.65
CA ALA A 49 10.99 -14.92 -11.23
C ALA A 49 12.25 -15.02 -10.36
N CYS A 50 12.61 -13.94 -9.66
CA CYS A 50 13.78 -13.88 -8.78
C CYS A 50 13.44 -14.10 -7.29
N HIS A 51 12.19 -13.81 -6.89
CA HIS A 51 11.70 -13.86 -5.50
C HIS A 51 10.53 -14.83 -5.32
N GLN A 52 10.63 -16.01 -5.91
CA GLN A 52 9.56 -17.00 -5.93
C GLN A 52 9.08 -17.39 -4.51
N PRO A 53 9.94 -17.62 -3.49
CA PRO A 53 9.48 -17.94 -2.14
C PRO A 53 8.64 -16.83 -1.50
N GLU A 54 9.09 -15.59 -1.59
CA GLU A 54 8.38 -14.42 -1.05
C GLU A 54 7.07 -14.16 -1.79
N TYR A 55 7.08 -14.32 -3.11
CA TYR A 55 5.90 -14.16 -3.96
C TYR A 55 4.81 -15.18 -3.59
N GLU A 56 5.15 -16.46 -3.36
CA GLU A 56 4.15 -17.47 -2.97
C GLU A 56 3.59 -17.21 -1.56
N LEU A 57 4.42 -16.72 -0.62
CA LEU A 57 3.94 -16.29 0.69
C LEU A 57 2.97 -15.10 0.57
N TRP A 58 3.33 -14.11 -0.23
CA TRP A 58 2.50 -12.93 -0.50
C TRP A 58 1.18 -13.30 -1.16
N LYS A 59 1.20 -14.15 -2.18
CA LYS A 59 0.00 -14.56 -2.92
C LYS A 59 -1.05 -15.24 -2.04
N GLY A 60 -0.62 -15.91 -0.97
CA GLY A 60 -1.52 -16.51 0.04
C GLY A 60 -1.91 -15.58 1.19
N SER A 61 -1.54 -14.29 1.14
CA SER A 61 -1.76 -13.31 2.21
C SER A 61 -3.01 -12.47 1.99
N ASN A 62 -3.53 -11.86 3.05
CA ASN A 62 -4.63 -10.88 2.90
C ASN A 62 -4.19 -9.60 2.20
N HIS A 63 -2.89 -9.32 2.05
CA HIS A 63 -2.41 -8.19 1.24
C HIS A 63 -2.66 -8.45 -0.25
N TYR A 64 -2.41 -9.68 -0.72
CA TYR A 64 -2.79 -10.10 -2.08
C TYR A 64 -4.30 -10.09 -2.27
N HIS A 65 -5.03 -10.64 -1.30
CA HIS A 65 -6.50 -10.70 -1.37
C HIS A 65 -7.19 -9.40 -0.86
N ALA A 66 -6.46 -8.29 -0.75
CA ALA A 66 -7.03 -7.02 -0.29
C ALA A 66 -8.13 -6.53 -1.25
N MET A 67 -7.94 -6.79 -2.54
CA MET A 67 -8.92 -6.58 -3.61
C MET A 67 -8.57 -7.48 -4.80
N GLU A 68 -9.58 -8.10 -5.40
CA GLU A 68 -9.43 -8.91 -6.61
C GLU A 68 -10.62 -8.72 -7.55
N VAL A 69 -10.42 -8.96 -8.84
CA VAL A 69 -11.54 -9.07 -9.80
C VAL A 69 -12.47 -10.19 -9.35
N ALA A 70 -13.77 -9.97 -9.42
CA ALA A 70 -14.78 -10.97 -9.05
C ALA A 70 -14.79 -12.11 -10.06
N THR A 71 -14.36 -13.29 -9.62
CA THR A 71 -14.32 -14.54 -10.39
C THR A 71 -14.79 -15.69 -9.50
N GLU A 72 -15.01 -16.86 -10.09
CA GLU A 72 -15.28 -18.09 -9.34
C GLU A 72 -14.20 -18.42 -8.29
N ALA A 73 -12.94 -18.01 -8.52
CA ALA A 73 -11.84 -18.28 -7.63
C ALA A 73 -11.74 -17.29 -6.46
N SER A 74 -12.17 -16.04 -6.66
CA SER A 74 -12.02 -14.95 -5.68
C SER A 74 -13.31 -14.68 -4.88
N VAL A 75 -14.49 -14.98 -5.43
CA VAL A 75 -15.77 -14.80 -4.73
C VAL A 75 -16.00 -15.90 -3.71
N ARG A 76 -16.11 -15.51 -2.45
CA ARG A 76 -16.36 -16.38 -1.29
C ARG A 76 -17.84 -16.49 -0.91
N GLY A 77 -18.63 -15.48 -1.27
CA GLY A 77 -20.04 -15.35 -0.92
C GLY A 77 -20.96 -16.21 -1.76
N ASP A 78 -22.15 -16.49 -1.22
CA ASP A 78 -23.14 -17.30 -1.90
C ASP A 78 -23.98 -16.47 -2.90
N PHE A 79 -23.68 -16.64 -4.19
CA PHE A 79 -24.44 -16.07 -5.31
C PHE A 79 -25.34 -17.11 -6.00
N ASN A 80 -25.81 -18.14 -5.28
CA ASN A 80 -26.73 -19.15 -5.81
C ASN A 80 -28.20 -18.80 -5.54
N ASN A 81 -28.61 -17.57 -5.86
CA ASN A 81 -29.92 -17.00 -5.51
C ASN A 81 -30.16 -16.86 -4.00
N ALA A 82 -29.10 -16.64 -3.23
CA ALA A 82 -29.21 -16.35 -1.80
C ALA A 82 -29.97 -15.03 -1.59
N THR A 83 -30.75 -14.97 -0.51
CA THR A 83 -31.45 -13.75 -0.08
C THR A 83 -30.98 -13.34 1.30
N PHE A 84 -31.01 -12.03 1.55
CA PHE A 84 -30.67 -11.44 2.83
C PHE A 84 -31.62 -10.27 3.08
N GLU A 85 -32.22 -10.22 4.26
CA GLU A 85 -33.14 -9.15 4.65
C GLU A 85 -32.50 -8.29 5.74
N HIS A 86 -32.55 -6.98 5.55
CA HIS A 86 -32.14 -5.99 6.55
C HIS A 86 -33.04 -4.77 6.46
N ALA A 87 -33.55 -4.30 7.61
CA ALA A 87 -34.42 -3.13 7.70
C ALA A 87 -35.62 -3.15 6.70
N GLY A 88 -36.21 -4.32 6.44
CA GLY A 88 -37.32 -4.50 5.51
C GLY A 88 -36.94 -4.49 4.02
N VAL A 89 -35.65 -4.41 3.69
CA VAL A 89 -35.13 -4.54 2.33
C VAL A 89 -34.62 -5.96 2.12
N VAL A 90 -35.15 -6.64 1.11
CA VAL A 90 -34.69 -7.97 0.70
C VAL A 90 -33.70 -7.82 -0.46
N SER A 91 -32.44 -8.13 -0.20
CA SER A 91 -31.40 -8.23 -1.22
C SER A 91 -31.26 -9.65 -1.73
N ARG A 92 -31.01 -9.85 -3.03
CA ARG A 92 -30.78 -11.16 -3.64
C ARG A 92 -29.44 -11.20 -4.37
N PHE A 93 -28.61 -12.20 -4.07
CA PHE A 93 -27.30 -12.43 -4.66
C PHE A 93 -27.37 -13.60 -5.64
N PHE A 94 -27.05 -13.36 -6.90
CA PHE A 94 -27.24 -14.34 -7.96
C PHE A 94 -26.22 -14.18 -9.08
N ARG A 95 -26.16 -15.18 -9.96
CA ARG A 95 -25.37 -15.12 -11.20
C ARG A 95 -26.27 -14.83 -12.38
N LYS A 96 -25.77 -13.99 -13.30
CA LYS A 96 -26.43 -13.65 -14.57
C LYS A 96 -25.37 -13.50 -15.65
N ASP A 97 -25.48 -14.25 -16.74
CA ASP A 97 -24.55 -14.18 -17.88
C ASP A 97 -23.07 -14.35 -17.48
N GLY A 98 -22.78 -15.25 -16.52
CA GLY A 98 -21.43 -15.50 -16.00
C GLY A 98 -20.91 -14.43 -15.03
N LYS A 99 -21.72 -13.43 -14.69
CA LYS A 99 -21.38 -12.33 -13.78
C LYS A 99 -22.06 -12.49 -12.43
N PHE A 100 -21.41 -11.95 -11.39
CA PHE A 100 -21.98 -11.84 -10.05
C PHE A 100 -22.85 -10.59 -9.97
N VAL A 101 -24.08 -10.74 -9.49
CA VAL A 101 -25.07 -9.67 -9.44
C VAL A 101 -25.75 -9.65 -8.08
N VAL A 102 -26.00 -8.45 -7.56
CA VAL A 102 -26.87 -8.22 -6.41
C VAL A 102 -28.10 -7.41 -6.84
N HIS A 103 -29.29 -7.90 -6.50
CA HIS A 103 -30.53 -7.15 -6.56
C HIS A 103 -30.77 -6.49 -5.21
N THR A 104 -30.68 -5.17 -5.10
CA THR A 104 -30.85 -4.44 -3.83
C THR A 104 -31.25 -2.98 -4.07
N GLN A 105 -31.50 -2.20 -3.01
CA GLN A 105 -31.71 -0.76 -3.12
C GLN A 105 -30.40 -0.06 -3.52
N GLY A 106 -30.44 0.75 -4.56
CA GLY A 106 -29.34 1.60 -5.01
C GLY A 106 -29.67 3.09 -4.85
N PRO A 107 -29.34 3.96 -5.83
CA PRO A 107 -29.54 5.40 -5.72
C PRO A 107 -30.99 5.76 -5.38
N GLU A 108 -31.16 6.70 -4.45
CA GLU A 108 -32.46 7.18 -3.98
C GLU A 108 -33.36 6.07 -3.38
N GLY A 109 -32.77 4.94 -2.96
CA GLY A 109 -33.49 3.81 -2.39
C GLY A 109 -34.22 2.93 -3.42
N ARG A 110 -33.98 3.12 -4.72
CA ARG A 110 -34.65 2.34 -5.77
C ARG A 110 -34.01 0.96 -5.92
N MET A 111 -34.84 -0.09 -5.99
CA MET A 111 -34.37 -1.45 -6.25
C MET A 111 -33.79 -1.57 -7.67
N GLY A 112 -32.70 -2.32 -7.80
CA GLY A 112 -32.06 -2.58 -9.08
C GLY A 112 -31.06 -3.73 -9.02
N ASP A 113 -30.66 -4.19 -10.20
CA ASP A 113 -29.59 -5.18 -10.37
C ASP A 113 -28.25 -4.46 -10.56
N PHE A 114 -27.26 -4.84 -9.75
CA PHE A 114 -25.93 -4.26 -9.77
C PHE A 114 -24.87 -5.34 -9.96
N GLU A 115 -24.03 -5.17 -10.98
CA GLU A 115 -22.91 -6.07 -11.23
C GLU A 115 -21.81 -5.86 -10.19
N VAL A 116 -21.42 -6.96 -9.56
CA VAL A 116 -20.24 -7.03 -8.70
C VAL A 116 -19.04 -7.34 -9.58
N THR A 117 -18.12 -6.39 -9.68
CA THR A 117 -16.92 -6.56 -10.52
C THR A 117 -15.67 -6.89 -9.73
N HIS A 118 -15.66 -6.61 -8.43
CA HIS A 118 -14.52 -6.89 -7.56
C HIS A 118 -14.95 -7.40 -6.19
N THR A 119 -14.06 -8.16 -5.59
CA THR A 119 -14.09 -8.56 -4.19
C THR A 119 -13.19 -7.65 -3.38
N PHE A 120 -13.54 -7.43 -2.12
CA PHE A 120 -12.81 -6.56 -1.21
C PHE A 120 -12.67 -7.24 0.15
N GLY A 121 -11.43 -7.61 0.49
CA GLY A 121 -11.14 -8.48 1.63
C GLY A 121 -11.28 -9.98 1.32
N TRP A 122 -10.92 -10.79 2.32
CA TRP A 122 -10.77 -12.24 2.17
C TRP A 122 -11.19 -13.02 3.41
N ASN A 123 -10.56 -12.74 4.55
CA ASN A 123 -10.86 -13.34 5.84
C ASN A 123 -10.68 -12.29 6.95
N PRO A 124 -11.57 -12.25 7.96
CA PRO A 124 -12.71 -13.15 8.18
C PRO A 124 -13.97 -12.78 7.38
N LEU A 125 -13.96 -11.66 6.67
CA LEU A 125 -15.09 -11.15 5.90
C LEU A 125 -14.66 -10.77 4.48
N GLN A 126 -15.60 -10.81 3.55
CA GLN A 126 -15.45 -10.30 2.19
C GLN A 126 -16.63 -9.40 1.82
N GLN A 127 -16.33 -8.19 1.37
CA GLN A 127 -17.27 -7.26 0.75
C GLN A 127 -17.13 -7.29 -0.78
N TYR A 128 -18.02 -6.56 -1.45
CA TYR A 128 -18.11 -6.52 -2.91
C TYR A 128 -18.16 -5.08 -3.41
N LEU A 129 -17.43 -4.81 -4.48
CA LEU A 129 -17.39 -3.49 -5.10
C LEU A 129 -18.20 -3.47 -6.39
N ILE A 130 -18.97 -2.40 -6.54
CA ILE A 130 -19.92 -2.19 -7.64
C ILE A 130 -19.54 -0.90 -8.38
N PRO A 131 -19.32 -0.94 -9.71
CA PRO A 131 -19.09 0.26 -10.50
C PRO A 131 -20.36 1.10 -10.63
N PHE A 132 -20.18 2.42 -10.54
CA PHE A 132 -21.20 3.43 -10.76
C PHE A 132 -20.70 4.47 -11.78
N PRO A 133 -21.61 5.29 -12.36
CA PRO A 133 -21.24 6.37 -13.27
C PRO A 133 -20.17 7.30 -12.68
N GLY A 134 -19.39 7.92 -13.57
CA GLY A 134 -18.29 8.82 -13.17
C GLY A 134 -17.06 8.10 -12.61
N GLY A 135 -16.91 6.79 -12.84
CA GLY A 135 -15.74 6.01 -12.40
C GLY A 135 -15.74 5.66 -10.91
N ARG A 136 -16.87 5.86 -10.22
CA ARG A 136 -17.04 5.54 -8.81
C ARG A 136 -17.12 4.02 -8.64
N MET A 137 -16.41 3.50 -7.65
CA MET A 137 -16.55 2.14 -7.15
C MET A 137 -17.16 2.22 -5.75
N GLN A 138 -18.27 1.53 -5.54
CA GLN A 138 -19.01 1.55 -4.28
C GLN A 138 -18.86 0.25 -3.51
N CYS A 139 -18.58 0.38 -2.21
CA CYS A 139 -18.55 -0.73 -1.28
C CYS A 139 -19.98 -1.08 -0.86
N LEU A 140 -20.42 -2.30 -1.17
CA LEU A 140 -21.69 -2.81 -0.67
C LEU A 140 -21.60 -3.02 0.87
N PRO A 141 -22.57 -2.53 1.67
CA PRO A 141 -22.55 -2.67 3.13
C PRO A 141 -23.07 -4.02 3.60
N ILE A 142 -23.35 -4.94 2.67
CA ILE A 142 -23.67 -6.34 2.93
C ILE A 142 -22.40 -7.14 2.63
N ALA A 143 -21.86 -7.78 3.66
CA ALA A 143 -20.63 -8.55 3.60
C ALA A 143 -20.92 -10.04 3.80
N TRP A 144 -20.02 -10.87 3.29
CA TRP A 144 -20.01 -12.30 3.55
C TRP A 144 -19.08 -12.61 4.72
N ASP A 145 -19.59 -13.22 5.77
CA ASP A 145 -18.79 -13.83 6.82
C ASP A 145 -18.24 -15.16 6.31
N VAL A 146 -16.93 -15.24 6.11
CA VAL A 146 -16.29 -16.41 5.49
C VAL A 146 -16.28 -17.61 6.44
N ASN A 147 -16.25 -17.36 7.75
CA ASN A 147 -16.22 -18.41 8.77
C ASN A 147 -17.62 -18.97 9.02
N ALA A 148 -18.59 -18.08 9.26
CA ALA A 148 -19.98 -18.46 9.51
C ALA A 148 -20.75 -18.80 8.23
N LYS A 149 -20.19 -18.50 7.06
CA LYS A 149 -20.79 -18.72 5.73
C LYS A 149 -22.18 -18.11 5.62
N ARG A 150 -22.30 -16.82 5.94
CA ARG A 150 -23.57 -16.09 5.90
C ARG A 150 -23.39 -14.64 5.48
N TRP A 151 -24.44 -14.08 4.88
CA TRP A 151 -24.58 -12.66 4.63
C TRP A 151 -24.90 -11.92 5.93
N TYR A 152 -24.31 -10.74 6.11
CA TYR A 152 -24.65 -9.84 7.20
C TYR A 152 -24.46 -8.37 6.76
N HIS A 153 -25.18 -7.46 7.43
CA HIS A 153 -25.03 -6.02 7.20
C HIS A 153 -23.97 -5.45 8.14
N LEU A 154 -23.07 -4.60 7.63
CA LEU A 154 -22.03 -3.94 8.43
C LEU A 154 -22.59 -3.00 9.48
N TYR A 155 -23.81 -2.48 9.27
CA TYR A 155 -24.55 -1.65 10.22
C TYR A 155 -25.84 -2.36 10.61
N PRO A 156 -25.79 -3.43 11.44
CA PRO A 156 -26.93 -4.32 11.67
C PRO A 156 -28.08 -3.67 12.45
N SER A 157 -27.82 -2.56 13.14
CA SER A 157 -28.80 -1.82 13.95
C SER A 157 -29.29 -0.53 13.29
N GLN A 158 -28.92 -0.26 12.02
CA GLN A 158 -29.23 1.01 11.35
C GLN A 158 -29.91 0.80 10.01
N ALA A 159 -30.94 1.59 9.75
CA ALA A 159 -31.51 1.81 8.42
C ALA A 159 -31.02 3.18 7.93
N ILE A 160 -30.02 3.20 7.05
CA ILE A 160 -29.39 4.43 6.58
C ILE A 160 -30.27 5.03 5.47
N ASP A 161 -30.70 6.27 5.65
CA ASP A 161 -31.54 6.97 4.66
C ASP A 161 -30.78 7.17 3.34
N PRO A 162 -31.40 6.97 2.16
CA PRO A 162 -30.74 7.18 0.86
C PRO A 162 -30.13 8.58 0.63
N LYS A 163 -30.55 9.60 1.38
CA LYS A 163 -29.99 10.97 1.34
C LYS A 163 -28.80 11.15 2.28
N ASP A 164 -28.56 10.21 3.19
CA ASP A 164 -27.46 10.27 4.14
C ASP A 164 -26.12 10.08 3.42
N TRP A 165 -25.09 10.81 3.85
CA TRP A 165 -23.74 10.67 3.33
C TRP A 165 -23.20 9.23 3.45
N LEU A 166 -23.61 8.51 4.50
CA LEU A 166 -23.23 7.13 4.79
C LEU A 166 -23.91 6.08 3.90
N TYR A 167 -24.97 6.46 3.18
CA TYR A 167 -25.67 5.53 2.30
C TYR A 167 -24.74 4.99 1.22
N TRP A 168 -24.91 3.73 0.85
CA TRP A 168 -23.85 3.02 0.13
C TRP A 168 -23.61 3.47 -1.30
N THR A 169 -24.57 4.16 -1.91
CA THR A 169 -24.37 4.81 -3.22
C THR A 169 -23.87 6.25 -3.12
N ASN A 170 -23.61 6.75 -1.91
CA ASN A 170 -23.12 8.10 -1.63
C ASN A 170 -21.61 8.09 -1.31
N ALA A 171 -21.09 9.17 -0.74
CA ALA A 171 -19.64 9.42 -0.70
C ALA A 171 -18.90 8.60 0.38
N ALA A 172 -19.55 8.24 1.49
CA ALA A 172 -18.88 7.51 2.57
C ALA A 172 -18.48 6.07 2.21
N GLN A 173 -19.21 5.43 1.29
CA GLN A 173 -18.92 4.07 0.83
C GLN A 173 -18.16 4.05 -0.49
N ASN A 174 -17.63 5.20 -0.91
CA ASN A 174 -16.83 5.28 -2.12
C ASN A 174 -15.42 4.73 -1.91
N TRP A 175 -15.15 3.60 -2.55
CA TRP A 175 -13.86 2.92 -2.48
C TRP A 175 -12.72 3.81 -2.96
N ASN A 176 -12.89 4.57 -4.05
CA ASN A 176 -11.82 5.40 -4.63
C ASN A 176 -11.28 6.42 -3.61
N GLY A 177 -12.18 7.10 -2.90
CA GLY A 177 -11.86 8.12 -1.93
C GLY A 177 -11.40 7.56 -0.58
N MET A 178 -12.08 6.50 -0.11
CA MET A 178 -12.01 6.04 1.28
C MET A 178 -11.08 4.85 1.51
N CYS A 179 -10.99 3.91 0.54
CA CYS A 179 -10.38 2.60 0.77
C CYS A 179 -9.15 2.34 -0.11
N ALA A 180 -9.19 2.81 -1.36
CA ALA A 180 -8.26 2.42 -2.41
C ALA A 180 -6.79 2.68 -2.05
N THR A 181 -6.49 3.74 -1.31
CA THR A 181 -5.10 4.09 -0.94
C THR A 181 -4.43 3.01 -0.11
N CYS A 182 -5.20 2.25 0.69
CA CYS A 182 -4.65 1.19 1.53
C CYS A 182 -4.78 -0.21 0.92
N HIS A 183 -5.57 -0.35 -0.16
CA HIS A 183 -5.95 -1.64 -0.73
C HIS A 183 -5.43 -1.85 -2.16
N SER A 184 -4.62 -0.93 -2.69
CA SER A 184 -4.01 -1.02 -4.02
C SER A 184 -2.59 -0.42 -4.02
N THR A 185 -1.80 -0.72 -5.04
CA THR A 185 -0.41 -0.26 -5.16
C THR A 185 -0.26 0.83 -6.20
N ASN A 186 0.48 1.89 -5.86
CA ASN A 186 0.66 3.08 -6.71
C ASN A 186 -0.68 3.65 -7.21
N LEU A 187 -1.64 3.75 -6.30
CA LEU A 187 -2.95 4.29 -6.63
C LEU A 187 -2.83 5.76 -7.05
N LYS A 188 -3.47 6.10 -8.17
CA LYS A 188 -3.78 7.47 -8.56
C LYS A 188 -5.29 7.63 -8.62
N LYS A 189 -5.86 8.40 -7.69
CA LYS A 189 -7.31 8.63 -7.65
C LYS A 189 -7.82 9.31 -8.91
N ASN A 190 -7.03 10.27 -9.43
CA ASN A 190 -7.35 11.11 -10.59
C ASN A 190 -8.78 11.65 -10.53
N PHE A 191 -9.13 12.26 -9.40
CA PHE A 191 -10.44 12.87 -9.21
C PHE A 191 -10.48 14.25 -9.88
N ASN A 192 -11.47 14.46 -10.74
CA ASN A 192 -11.73 15.74 -11.37
C ASN A 192 -12.88 16.44 -10.65
N VAL A 193 -12.55 17.53 -9.95
CA VAL A 193 -13.50 18.32 -9.15
C VAL A 193 -14.58 18.99 -10.01
N GLN A 194 -14.27 19.36 -11.26
CA GLN A 194 -15.22 20.05 -12.14
C GLN A 194 -16.30 19.12 -12.69
N THR A 195 -15.93 17.86 -12.97
CA THR A 195 -16.84 16.87 -13.53
C THR A 195 -17.38 15.89 -12.50
N ASP A 196 -16.90 15.95 -11.25
CA ASP A 196 -17.20 14.99 -10.18
C ASP A 196 -16.96 13.53 -10.62
N THR A 197 -15.80 13.28 -11.22
CA THR A 197 -15.46 11.95 -11.75
C THR A 197 -14.10 11.46 -11.28
N TYR A 198 -13.97 10.14 -11.15
CA TYR A 198 -12.74 9.43 -10.89
C TYR A 198 -12.22 8.78 -12.18
N GLN A 199 -10.90 8.86 -12.39
CA GLN A 199 -10.17 8.11 -13.41
C GLN A 199 -9.09 7.27 -12.73
N THR A 200 -9.52 6.52 -11.72
CA THR A 200 -8.61 5.85 -10.79
C THR A 200 -7.77 4.79 -11.49
N THR A 201 -6.46 4.83 -11.29
CA THR A 201 -5.51 3.85 -11.79
C THR A 201 -4.63 3.33 -10.66
N TRP A 202 -4.00 2.18 -10.89
CA TRP A 202 -3.07 1.52 -9.97
C TRP A 202 -2.07 0.68 -10.78
N SER A 203 -0.95 0.31 -10.16
CA SER A 203 0.02 -0.62 -10.74
C SER A 203 -0.32 -2.08 -10.40
N ASP A 204 -0.72 -2.34 -9.16
CA ASP A 204 -1.33 -3.61 -8.76
C ASP A 204 -2.67 -3.31 -8.09
N ILE A 205 -3.67 -4.15 -8.36
CA ILE A 205 -5.05 -3.98 -7.85
C ILE A 205 -5.12 -4.10 -6.33
N ASN A 206 -4.15 -4.80 -5.74
CA ASN A 206 -4.02 -5.14 -4.33
C ASN A 206 -2.74 -4.52 -3.72
N VAL A 207 -2.42 -4.90 -2.48
CA VAL A 207 -1.18 -4.48 -1.80
C VAL A 207 -0.03 -5.38 -2.27
N GLY A 208 0.67 -4.92 -3.31
CA GLY A 208 1.74 -5.62 -4.02
C GLY A 208 3.14 -5.38 -3.45
N CYS A 209 4.15 -5.98 -4.07
CA CYS A 209 5.54 -5.90 -3.65
C CYS A 209 6.03 -4.45 -3.56
N GLU A 210 5.69 -3.65 -4.58
CA GLU A 210 6.13 -2.26 -4.70
C GLU A 210 5.40 -1.31 -3.72
N ALA A 211 4.33 -1.76 -3.03
CA ALA A 211 3.72 -0.98 -1.95
C ALA A 211 4.62 -0.86 -0.71
N CYS A 212 5.61 -1.76 -0.56
CA CYS A 212 6.61 -1.68 0.51
C CYS A 212 8.02 -1.45 -0.03
N HIS A 213 8.34 -1.95 -1.23
CA HIS A 213 9.66 -1.80 -1.84
C HIS A 213 9.81 -0.55 -2.71
N GLY A 214 8.70 0.14 -3.02
CA GLY A 214 8.65 1.25 -3.97
C GLY A 214 8.88 0.82 -5.42
N PRO A 215 8.96 1.77 -6.36
CA PRO A 215 9.09 1.49 -7.79
C PRO A 215 10.40 0.76 -8.14
N GLY A 216 10.27 -0.45 -8.69
CA GLY A 216 11.35 -1.42 -8.86
C GLY A 216 12.05 -1.40 -10.21
N SER A 217 11.70 -0.52 -11.16
CA SER A 217 12.27 -0.60 -12.53
C SER A 217 13.80 -0.54 -12.60
N ARG A 218 14.43 0.24 -11.71
CA ARG A 218 15.89 0.33 -11.63
C ARG A 218 16.51 -0.91 -10.99
N HIS A 219 15.86 -1.44 -9.96
CA HIS A 219 16.24 -2.71 -9.33
C HIS A 219 16.19 -3.87 -10.33
N VAL A 220 15.10 -4.00 -11.09
CA VAL A 220 14.95 -5.04 -12.12
C VAL A 220 16.06 -4.93 -13.16
N LYS A 221 16.29 -3.73 -13.71
CA LYS A 221 17.36 -3.52 -14.70
C LYS A 221 18.75 -3.84 -14.14
N TRP A 222 19.00 -3.55 -12.87
CA TRP A 222 20.25 -3.91 -12.20
C TRP A 222 20.35 -5.43 -11.99
N ALA A 223 19.28 -6.10 -11.55
CA ALA A 223 19.24 -7.53 -11.27
C ALA A 223 19.32 -8.40 -12.53
N GLU A 224 18.81 -7.92 -13.67
CA GLU A 224 18.88 -8.61 -14.96
C GLU A 224 20.30 -8.66 -15.56
N LEU A 225 21.23 -7.83 -15.08
CA LEU A 225 22.63 -7.95 -15.45
C LEU A 225 23.21 -9.27 -14.91
N PRO A 226 24.11 -9.93 -15.66
CA PRO A 226 24.87 -11.08 -15.14
C PRO A 226 25.52 -10.73 -13.80
N ASP A 227 25.57 -11.67 -12.85
CA ASP A 227 26.06 -11.43 -11.49
C ASP A 227 27.43 -10.73 -11.46
N MET A 228 28.33 -11.12 -12.37
CA MET A 228 29.68 -10.55 -12.51
C MET A 228 29.71 -9.13 -13.11
N ALA A 229 28.62 -8.68 -13.72
CA ALA A 229 28.47 -7.37 -14.35
C ALA A 229 27.63 -6.39 -13.53
N ARG A 230 27.08 -6.82 -12.38
CA ARG A 230 26.29 -5.95 -11.51
C ARG A 230 27.19 -4.93 -10.80
N PRO A 231 27.03 -3.62 -11.03
CA PRO A 231 27.78 -2.63 -10.29
C PRO A 231 27.37 -2.64 -8.82
N PRO A 232 28.28 -2.30 -7.89
CA PRO A 232 27.92 -2.07 -6.50
C PRO A 232 27.06 -0.81 -6.43
N VAL A 233 25.84 -0.97 -5.92
CA VAL A 233 24.85 0.10 -5.82
C VAL A 233 24.24 0.13 -4.42
N GLN A 234 23.80 1.30 -3.98
CA GLN A 234 23.09 1.43 -2.72
C GLN A 234 21.73 0.75 -2.82
N ASN A 235 21.38 -0.03 -1.80
CA ASN A 235 20.07 -0.67 -1.64
C ASN A 235 19.57 -1.39 -2.92
N PHE A 236 20.48 -1.97 -3.71
CA PHE A 236 20.13 -2.72 -4.92
C PHE A 236 19.28 -1.91 -5.93
N GLU A 237 19.46 -0.58 -5.99
CA GLU A 237 18.65 0.35 -6.81
C GLU A 237 17.15 0.40 -6.45
N LEU A 238 16.75 -0.13 -5.29
CA LEU A 238 15.43 0.10 -4.72
C LEU A 238 15.38 1.47 -4.00
N PRO A 239 14.30 2.24 -4.17
CA PRO A 239 14.15 3.52 -3.48
C PRO A 239 13.83 3.34 -1.99
N VAL A 240 13.11 2.27 -1.61
CA VAL A 240 12.76 2.00 -0.22
C VAL A 240 13.70 0.94 0.36
N ARG A 241 14.30 1.25 1.51
CA ARG A 241 15.12 0.30 2.26
C ARG A 241 14.20 -0.56 3.12
N THR A 242 14.26 -1.87 2.96
CA THR A 242 13.43 -2.84 3.72
C THR A 242 14.26 -3.79 4.59
N SER A 243 15.58 -3.58 4.67
CA SER A 243 16.49 -4.39 5.47
C SER A 243 17.24 -3.55 6.50
N LYS A 244 17.60 -4.18 7.62
CA LYS A 244 18.33 -3.55 8.74
C LYS A 244 17.68 -2.26 9.25
N LEU A 245 16.36 -2.24 9.27
CA LEU A 245 15.56 -1.13 9.78
C LEU A 245 15.52 -1.16 11.30
N ARG A 246 15.57 0.02 11.93
CA ARG A 246 15.16 0.21 13.33
C ARG A 246 13.64 0.18 13.44
N SER A 247 13.13 0.10 14.67
CA SER A 247 11.70 0.06 14.98
C SER A 247 10.93 1.21 14.35
N ARG A 248 11.41 2.45 14.50
CA ARG A 248 10.79 3.62 13.87
C ARG A 248 10.60 3.44 12.36
N GLU A 249 11.68 3.14 11.65
CA GLU A 249 11.67 3.04 10.19
C GLU A 249 10.78 1.90 9.69
N ALA A 250 10.81 0.75 10.38
CA ALA A 250 9.99 -0.40 10.01
C ALA A 250 8.50 -0.17 10.28
N VAL A 251 8.17 0.49 11.40
CA VAL A 251 6.79 0.78 11.78
C VAL A 251 6.19 1.87 10.87
N GLU A 252 6.96 2.91 10.54
CA GLU A 252 6.55 3.96 9.62
C GLU A 252 6.32 3.43 8.19
N LEU A 253 7.00 2.35 7.77
CA LEU A 253 6.72 1.70 6.50
C LEU A 253 5.33 1.04 6.45
N CYS A 254 4.79 0.59 7.59
CA CYS A 254 3.47 -0.03 7.69
C CYS A 254 2.34 0.96 7.98
N ALA A 255 2.69 2.14 8.50
CA ALA A 255 1.76 3.10 9.08
C ALA A 255 0.78 3.75 8.09
N PRO A 256 1.15 4.11 6.84
CA PRO A 256 0.16 4.43 5.83
C PRO A 256 -0.54 3.11 5.55
N CYS A 257 -1.77 2.88 5.96
CA CYS A 257 -2.53 1.60 5.97
C CYS A 257 -2.83 1.17 7.40
N HIS A 258 -1.84 0.76 8.19
CA HIS A 258 -2.08 0.27 9.56
C HIS A 258 -2.17 1.38 10.61
N SER A 259 -2.78 2.51 10.25
CA SER A 259 -3.10 3.61 11.16
C SER A 259 -4.38 4.30 10.74
N ARG A 260 -5.16 4.69 11.75
CA ARG A 260 -6.29 5.59 11.57
C ARG A 260 -5.72 7.00 11.44
N ARG A 261 -6.05 7.67 10.35
CA ARG A 261 -5.36 8.89 9.93
C ARG A 261 -6.19 9.72 8.97
N ALA A 262 -5.89 11.00 8.88
CA ALA A 262 -6.18 11.79 7.70
C ALA A 262 -5.03 11.65 6.69
N ILE A 263 -5.37 11.57 5.41
CA ILE A 263 -4.40 11.51 4.31
C ILE A 263 -4.19 12.94 3.80
N LEU A 264 -2.93 13.38 3.72
CA LEU A 264 -2.58 14.71 3.22
C LEU A 264 -2.20 14.71 1.73
N GLY A 265 -1.76 13.56 1.21
CA GLY A 265 -1.37 13.40 -0.19
C GLY A 265 -1.28 11.93 -0.61
N ASP A 266 -0.89 11.71 -1.86
CA ASP A 266 -0.58 10.36 -2.35
C ASP A 266 0.66 9.81 -1.63
N TYR A 267 0.68 8.50 -1.37
CA TYR A 267 1.89 7.84 -0.87
C TYR A 267 2.81 7.50 -2.05
N THR A 268 3.93 8.22 -2.18
CA THR A 268 4.83 8.07 -3.34
C THR A 268 6.18 7.47 -3.01
N HIS A 269 6.42 7.16 -1.72
CA HIS A 269 7.68 6.64 -1.18
C HIS A 269 8.88 7.59 -1.34
N ILE A 270 8.64 8.87 -1.65
CA ILE A 270 9.71 9.88 -1.77
C ILE A 270 9.80 10.75 -0.52
N GLU A 271 8.72 10.80 0.26
CA GLU A 271 8.62 11.63 1.46
C GLU A 271 9.49 11.05 2.58
N SER A 272 10.19 11.93 3.27
CA SER A 272 11.18 11.54 4.28
C SER A 272 10.57 11.26 5.66
N ASP A 273 9.47 11.93 6.01
CA ASP A 273 8.76 11.71 7.27
C ASP A 273 7.33 11.26 6.98
N LEU A 274 6.85 10.33 7.79
CA LEU A 274 5.47 9.83 7.73
C LEU A 274 4.46 10.97 7.83
N LEU A 275 4.73 11.98 8.67
CA LEU A 275 3.82 13.10 8.92
C LEU A 275 3.72 14.08 7.75
N ASP A 276 4.59 13.99 6.74
CA ASP A 276 4.47 14.76 5.49
C ASP A 276 3.32 14.24 4.62
N THR A 277 2.88 12.99 4.83
CA THR A 277 1.86 12.32 3.98
C THR A 277 0.54 12.07 4.71
N MET A 278 0.55 12.09 6.05
CA MET A 278 -0.62 11.75 6.85
C MET A 278 -0.59 12.33 8.26
N LEU A 279 -1.78 12.50 8.84
CA LEU A 279 -1.98 12.88 10.23
C LEU A 279 -2.63 11.72 10.99
N PRO A 280 -1.88 10.95 11.81
CA PRO A 280 -2.45 9.91 12.65
C PRO A 280 -3.47 10.47 13.63
N SER A 281 -4.53 9.70 13.92
CA SER A 281 -5.49 10.04 14.97
C SER A 281 -4.81 10.08 16.33
N LEU A 282 -5.18 11.07 17.14
CA LEU A 282 -4.69 11.23 18.51
C LEU A 282 -5.35 10.22 19.45
N LEU A 283 -4.77 10.10 20.64
CA LEU A 283 -5.29 9.25 21.72
C LEU A 283 -6.46 9.94 22.40
N THR A 284 -7.66 9.61 21.95
CA THR A 284 -8.90 10.14 22.49
C THR A 284 -9.69 9.03 23.16
N ARG A 285 -10.55 9.39 24.13
CA ARG A 285 -11.31 8.42 24.96
C ARG A 285 -12.32 7.59 24.17
N ASP A 286 -12.73 8.07 23.01
CA ASP A 286 -13.58 7.36 22.04
C ASP A 286 -12.82 6.31 21.23
N LEU A 287 -11.49 6.34 21.22
CA LEU A 287 -10.65 5.50 20.36
C LEU A 287 -9.76 4.52 21.12
N TYR A 288 -9.45 4.82 22.38
CA TYR A 288 -8.54 4.02 23.20
C TYR A 288 -9.09 3.85 24.61
N PHE A 289 -8.79 2.70 25.20
CA PHE A 289 -8.91 2.49 26.63
C PHE A 289 -7.92 3.40 27.40
N PRO A 290 -8.18 3.70 28.69
CA PRO A 290 -7.29 4.55 29.49
C PRO A 290 -5.84 4.07 29.62
N ASP A 291 -5.58 2.77 29.39
CA ASP A 291 -4.25 2.16 29.39
C ASP A 291 -3.58 2.13 28.00
N GLY A 292 -4.19 2.75 26.99
CA GLY A 292 -3.67 2.85 25.63
C GLY A 292 -4.02 1.66 24.72
N GLN A 293 -4.78 0.68 25.21
CA GLN A 293 -5.28 -0.41 24.35
C GLN A 293 -6.29 0.10 23.32
N ILE A 294 -6.33 -0.58 22.17
CA ILE A 294 -7.25 -0.30 21.05
C ILE A 294 -8.70 -0.54 21.53
N LEU A 295 -9.55 0.48 21.43
CA LEU A 295 -10.99 0.36 21.69
C LEU A 295 -11.78 0.24 20.37
N GLU A 296 -11.50 1.13 19.42
CA GLU A 296 -12.18 1.20 18.12
C GLU A 296 -11.22 0.91 16.96
N GLU A 297 -11.65 1.12 15.71
CA GLU A 297 -10.83 0.95 14.49
C GLU A 297 -9.71 2.00 14.39
N VAL A 298 -8.67 1.86 15.22
CA VAL A 298 -7.45 2.69 15.21
C VAL A 298 -6.22 1.98 14.62
N TYR A 299 -6.39 0.70 14.26
CA TYR A 299 -5.35 -0.21 13.81
C TYR A 299 -4.18 -0.27 14.80
N ALA A 300 -2.96 -0.58 14.35
CA ALA A 300 -1.85 -0.93 15.24
C ALA A 300 -0.82 0.20 15.49
N TYR A 301 -0.63 1.14 14.54
CA TYR A 301 0.48 2.09 14.58
C TYR A 301 0.55 2.93 15.87
N ALA A 302 -0.53 3.63 16.22
CA ALA A 302 -0.55 4.55 17.35
C ALA A 302 -0.37 3.81 18.68
N SER A 303 -1.01 2.64 18.86
CA SER A 303 -0.84 1.81 20.06
C SER A 303 0.57 1.22 20.16
N PHE A 304 1.12 0.74 19.04
CA PHE A 304 2.44 0.10 19.04
C PHE A 304 3.55 1.11 19.35
N THR A 305 3.51 2.30 18.76
CA THR A 305 4.53 3.36 18.97
C THR A 305 4.62 3.87 20.40
N GLN A 306 3.59 3.67 21.22
CA GLN A 306 3.60 3.98 22.66
C GLN A 306 4.10 2.83 23.54
N SER A 307 4.27 1.64 22.97
CA SER A 307 4.57 0.44 23.73
C SER A 307 6.03 0.39 24.21
N LYS A 308 6.25 -0.37 25.29
CA LYS A 308 7.60 -0.72 25.75
C LYS A 308 8.42 -1.51 24.72
N MET A 309 7.74 -2.20 23.81
CA MET A 309 8.34 -2.98 22.72
C MET A 309 8.96 -2.04 21.68
N TYR A 310 8.21 -1.04 21.23
CA TYR A 310 8.70 -0.02 20.30
C TYR A 310 9.90 0.74 20.88
N ALA A 311 9.84 1.14 22.15
CA ALA A 311 10.96 1.78 22.85
C ALA A 311 12.20 0.90 23.01
N ARG A 312 12.08 -0.42 22.79
CA ARG A 312 13.17 -1.41 22.85
C ARG A 312 13.55 -1.93 21.46
N ASP A 313 13.23 -1.18 20.42
CA ASP A 313 13.56 -1.46 19.03
C ASP A 313 12.89 -2.72 18.44
N VAL A 314 11.83 -3.24 19.07
CA VAL A 314 11.01 -4.32 18.50
C VAL A 314 10.19 -3.79 17.34
N ARG A 315 10.09 -4.57 16.27
CA ARG A 315 9.43 -4.25 14.99
C ARG A 315 8.26 -5.19 14.74
N CYS A 316 7.41 -4.82 13.79
CA CYS A 316 6.35 -5.69 13.27
C CYS A 316 6.91 -7.06 12.81
N SER A 317 8.08 -7.04 12.16
CA SER A 317 8.72 -8.22 11.59
C SER A 317 9.37 -9.17 12.60
N ASP A 318 9.55 -8.75 13.86
CA ASP A 318 10.01 -9.66 14.92
C ASP A 318 8.87 -10.61 15.37
N CYS A 319 7.62 -10.25 15.05
CA CYS A 319 6.42 -11.05 15.32
C CYS A 319 5.77 -11.63 14.06
N HIS A 320 5.83 -10.92 12.94
CA HIS A 320 5.15 -11.27 11.69
C HIS A 320 6.14 -11.56 10.56
N ASN A 321 5.84 -12.58 9.76
CA ASN A 321 6.47 -12.72 8.46
C ASN A 321 5.83 -11.69 7.50
N VAL A 322 6.63 -10.75 6.98
CA VAL A 322 6.12 -9.60 6.23
C VAL A 322 5.46 -9.93 4.88
N HIS A 323 5.77 -11.10 4.30
CA HIS A 323 5.19 -11.52 3.02
C HIS A 323 3.88 -12.28 3.23
N SER A 324 3.86 -13.26 4.14
CA SER A 324 2.65 -14.03 4.45
C SER A 324 1.70 -13.34 5.43
N ILE A 325 2.14 -12.26 6.07
CA ILE A 325 1.52 -11.52 7.19
C ILE A 325 1.15 -12.36 8.42
N LYS A 326 1.49 -13.65 8.42
CA LYS A 326 1.28 -14.57 9.53
C LYS A 326 2.32 -14.37 10.61
N ARG A 327 2.01 -14.82 11.82
CA ARG A 327 2.98 -14.85 12.92
C ARG A 327 4.13 -15.78 12.56
N VAL A 328 5.35 -15.41 12.96
CA VAL A 328 6.55 -16.26 12.76
C VAL A 328 6.54 -17.49 13.67
N LYS A 329 5.80 -17.42 14.79
CA LYS A 329 5.57 -18.50 15.75
C LYS A 329 4.16 -18.43 16.33
N GLU A 330 3.64 -19.58 16.73
CA GLU A 330 2.30 -19.69 17.31
C GLU A 330 2.32 -19.64 18.84
N GLY A 331 1.22 -19.15 19.42
CA GLY A 331 1.02 -19.07 20.87
C GLY A 331 2.15 -18.37 21.63
N ASN A 332 2.47 -18.87 22.82
CA ASN A 332 3.51 -18.30 23.68
C ASN A 332 4.92 -18.38 23.06
N GLY A 333 5.14 -19.27 22.09
CA GLY A 333 6.43 -19.39 21.39
C GLY A 333 6.90 -18.09 20.73
N LEU A 334 5.96 -17.21 20.37
CA LEU A 334 6.23 -15.87 19.84
C LEU A 334 6.89 -14.96 20.89
N CYS A 335 6.35 -14.94 22.11
CA CYS A 335 6.80 -14.09 23.20
C CYS A 335 8.09 -14.61 23.83
N LEU A 336 8.21 -15.94 23.93
CA LEU A 336 9.39 -16.63 24.50
C LEU A 336 10.65 -16.48 23.63
N GLN A 337 10.58 -15.80 22.50
CA GLN A 337 11.77 -15.39 21.73
C GLN A 337 12.67 -14.46 22.56
N CYS A 338 12.06 -13.56 23.34
CA CYS A 338 12.73 -12.57 24.18
C CYS A 338 12.41 -12.71 25.68
N HIS A 339 11.26 -13.31 26.03
CA HIS A 339 10.84 -13.49 27.42
C HIS A 339 11.09 -14.91 27.92
N ARG A 340 12.35 -15.37 27.86
CA ARG A 340 12.69 -16.73 28.27
C ARG A 340 12.71 -16.82 29.79
N ALA A 341 12.11 -17.87 30.34
CA ALA A 341 12.14 -18.12 31.78
C ALA A 341 13.56 -18.25 32.34
N SER A 342 14.55 -18.62 31.52
CA SER A 342 15.96 -18.68 31.92
C SER A 342 16.63 -17.33 32.15
N ASP A 343 16.04 -16.27 31.61
CA ASP A 343 16.66 -14.94 31.54
C ASP A 343 16.06 -13.97 32.59
N TYR A 344 15.10 -14.44 33.40
CA TYR A 344 14.37 -13.67 34.41
C TYR A 344 14.36 -14.35 35.78
#